data_AF-A0A950M3F5-F1
#
_entry.id   AF-A0A950M3F5-F1
#
_cell.length_a   1.000
_cell.length_b   1.000
_cell.length_c   1.000
_cell.angle_alpha   90.00
_cell.angle_beta   90.00
_cell.angle_gamma   90.00
#
_symmetry.space_group_name_H-M   'P 1'
#
loop_
_entity.id
_entity.type
_entity.pdbx_description
1 polymer ?
#
loop_
_entity_poly.entity_id
_entity_poly.type
_entity_poly.pdbx_seq_one_letter_code
_entity_poly.pdbx_strand_id
1 'polypeptide(L)' 'MKIYEVGGVVRDELLGLPVQDRDFVVVGATPEDMLAAGFTPVGKDFPVF' A
#
# COMPACT_ATOMS: atom_id res chain seq x y z
N MET A 1 0.73 9.93 -9.62
CA MET A 1 0.65 8.80 -8.68
C MET A 1 0.85 7.48 -9.40
N LYS A 2 1.76 6.63 -8.90
CA LYS A 2 1.86 5.21 -9.28
C LYS A 2 1.63 4.38 -8.03
N ILE A 3 0.90 3.27 -8.16
CA ILE A 3 0.55 2.37 -7.06
C ILE A 3 1.15 1.01 -7.39
N TYR A 4 1.89 0.44 -6.46
CA TYR A 4 2.51 -0.88 -6.62
C TYR A 4 2.02 -1.83 -5.53
N GLU A 5 1.64 -3.03 -5.93
CA GLU A 5 1.50 -4.16 -5.00
C GLU A 5 2.88 -4.59 -4.52
N VAL A 6 3.01 -4.78 -3.21
CA VAL A 6 4.27 -5.14 -2.57
C VAL A 6 4.04 -6.22 -1.52
N GLY A 7 5.12 -6.79 -0.99
CA GLY A 7 5.05 -7.65 0.19
C GLY A 7 4.42 -9.03 -0.10
N GLY A 8 3.49 -9.44 0.76
CA GLY A 8 2.93 -10.78 0.81
C GLY A 8 2.29 -11.23 -0.49
N VAL A 9 1.43 -10.38 -1.08
CA VAL A 9 0.74 -10.68 -2.35
C VAL A 9 1.71 -11.05 -3.47
N VAL A 10 2.78 -10.26 -3.66
CA VAL A 10 3.75 -10.50 -4.74
C VAL A 10 4.50 -11.81 -4.50
N ARG A 11 4.93 -12.07 -3.26
CA ARG A 11 5.61 -13.32 -2.90
C ARG A 11 4.70 -14.52 -3.13
N ASP A 12 3.47 -14.47 -2.62
CA ASP A 12 2.57 -15.61 -2.62
C ASP A 12 2.09 -15.93 -4.04
N GLU A 13 1.81 -14.91 -4.87
CA GLU A 13 1.52 -15.10 -6.30
C GLU A 13 2.71 -15.73 -7.05
N LEU A 14 3.94 -15.27 -6.81
CA LEU A 14 5.14 -15.85 -7.45
C LEU A 14 5.42 -17.29 -7.00
N LEU A 15 5.03 -17.66 -5.78
CA LEU A 15 5.17 -19.01 -5.24
C LEU A 15 3.95 -19.91 -5.53
N GLY A 16 2.89 -19.38 -6.14
CA GLY A 16 1.64 -20.11 -6.37
C GLY A 16 0.88 -20.46 -5.08
N LEU A 17 1.08 -19.69 -4.01
CA LEU A 17 0.40 -19.84 -2.73
C LEU A 17 -0.88 -18.98 -2.68
N PRO A 18 -1.88 -19.34 -1.85
CA PRO A 18 -3.04 -18.48 -1.62
C PRO A 18 -2.63 -17.13 -1.01
N VAL A 19 -3.04 -16.03 -1.64
CA VAL A 19 -2.81 -14.66 -1.14
C VAL A 19 -3.66 -14.41 0.10
N GLN A 20 -3.05 -13.90 1.17
CA GLN A 20 -3.73 -13.61 2.43
C GLN A 20 -4.13 -12.14 2.56
N ASP A 21 -3.25 -11.24 2.11
CA ASP A 21 -3.37 -9.79 2.25
C ASP A 21 -2.73 -9.08 1.04
N ARG A 22 -3.09 -7.81 0.84
CA ARG A 22 -2.54 -6.96 -0.22
C ARG A 22 -2.09 -5.63 0.36
N ASP A 23 -0.79 -5.41 0.32
CA ASP A 23 -0.17 -4.13 0.67
C ASP A 23 0.17 -3.34 -0.60
N PHE A 24 0.02 -2.01 -0.51
CA PHE A 24 0.31 -1.11 -1.60
C PHE A 24 1.30 -0.02 -1.19
N VAL A 25 2.24 0.29 -2.09
CA VAL A 25 3.10 1.47 -1.98
C VAL A 25 2.70 2.46 -3.06
N VAL A 26 2.34 3.66 -2.63
CA VAL A 26 2.00 4.78 -3.50
C VAL A 26 3.21 5.69 -3.63
N VAL A 27 3.66 5.94 -4.86
CA VAL A 27 4.78 6.86 -5.15
C VAL A 27 4.35 8.01 -6.04
N GLY A 28 5.04 9.14 -5.91
CA GLY A 28 4.70 10.37 -6.63
C GLY A 28 3.33 10.92 -6.22
N ALA A 29 3.01 10.80 -4.92
CA ALA A 29 1.90 11.42 -4.22
C ALA A 29 2.41 11.88 -2.85
N THR A 30 1.78 12.91 -2.28
CA THR A 30 2.04 13.36 -0.91
C THR A 30 1.00 12.81 0.07
N PRO A 31 1.25 12.83 1.39
CA PRO A 31 0.23 12.51 2.39
C PRO A 31 -1.08 13.31 2.22
N GLU A 32 -0.99 14.58 1.82
CA GLU A 32 -2.15 15.45 1.57
C GLU A 32 -2.99 14.95 0.39
N ASP A 33 -2.36 14.43 -0.66
CA ASP A 33 -3.07 13.80 -1.78
C ASP A 33 -3.89 12.59 -1.29
N MET A 34 -3.33 11.79 -0.37
CA MET A 34 -4.01 10.63 0.21
C MET A 34 -5.19 11.04 1.11
N LEU A 35 -5.02 12.10 1.91
CA LEU A 35 -6.11 12.67 2.70
C LEU A 35 -7.23 13.24 1.81
N ALA A 36 -6.86 13.95 0.74
CA ALA A 36 -7.82 14.49 -0.23
C ALA A 36 -8.57 13.37 -0.98
N ALA A 37 -7.93 12.21 -1.16
CA ALA A 37 -8.55 11.00 -1.68
C ALA A 37 -9.43 10.25 -0.66
N GLY A 38 -9.51 10.72 0.59
CA GLY A 38 -10.39 10.19 1.64
C GLY A 38 -9.79 9.06 2.47
N PHE A 39 -8.49 8.83 2.38
CA PHE A 39 -7.81 7.84 3.22
C PHE A 39 -7.57 8.37 4.65
N THR A 40 -7.51 7.45 5.62
CA THR A 40 -7.31 7.81 7.04
C THR A 40 -5.95 7.33 7.53
N PRO A 41 -5.07 8.22 8.00
CA PRO A 41 -3.74 7.82 8.42
C PRO A 41 -3.80 6.90 9.64
N VAL A 42 -2.99 5.84 9.61
CA VAL A 42 -2.81 4.88 10.70
C VAL A 42 -1.34 4.86 11.13
N GLY A 43 -1.08 4.92 12.43
CA GLY A 43 0.29 4.98 12.96
C GLY A 43 0.86 6.40 13.06
N LYS A 44 2.12 6.50 13.50
CA LYS A 44 2.74 7.79 13.88
C LYS A 44 4.06 8.09 13.17
N ASP A 45 4.84 7.06 12.81
CA ASP A 45 6.24 7.24 12.38
C ASP A 45 6.45 7.17 10.86
N PHE A 46 5.49 6.58 10.14
CA PHE A 46 5.50 6.48 8.68
C PHE A 46 4.07 6.70 8.17
N PRO A 47 3.87 7.45 7.06
CA PRO A 47 2.55 7.67 6.49
C PRO A 47 2.01 6.35 5.92
N VAL A 48 1.29 5.64 6.77
CA VAL A 48 0.42 4.52 6.41
C VAL A 48 -1.00 5.02 6.50
N PHE A 49 -1.85 4.57 5.60
CA PHE A 49 -3.25 4.96 5.50
C PHE A 49 -4.14 3.73 5.36
#